data_AF-A0A2X2IYZ1-F1
#
_entry.id   AF-A0A2X2IYZ1-F1
#
_cell.length_a   1.000
_cell.length_b   1.000
_cell.length_c   1.000
_cell.angle_alpha   90.00
_cell.angle_beta   90.00
_cell.angle_gamma   90.00
#
_symmetry.space_group_name_H-M   'P 1'
#
loop_
_entity.id
_entity.type
_entity.pdbx_description
1 polymer ?
#
loop_
_entity_poly.entity_id
_entity_poly.type
_entity_poly.pdbx_seq_one_letter_code
_entity_poly.pdbx_strand_id
1 'polypeptide(L)' 'MSYQYVNVATINKVAVIEFNYGRKLNALSKVFGDASN' A
#
# COMPACT_ATOMS: atom_id res chain seq x y z
N MET A 1 -5.91 10.73 -2.36
CA MET A 1 -5.55 9.61 -3.27
C MET A 1 -5.92 8.31 -2.57
N SER A 2 -6.60 7.38 -3.24
CA SER A 2 -6.98 6.07 -2.66
C SER A 2 -6.33 4.96 -3.45
N TYR A 3 -5.69 4.01 -2.76
CA TYR A 3 -5.04 2.85 -3.38
C TYR A 3 -5.78 1.57 -2.99
N GLN A 4 -5.83 0.61 -3.91
CA GLN A 4 -6.62 -0.62 -3.70
C GLN A 4 -6.00 -1.56 -2.64
N TYR A 5 -4.68 -1.53 -2.47
CA TYR A 5 -3.94 -2.52 -1.68
C TYR A 5 -3.06 -1.91 -0.58
N VAL A 6 -3.09 -0.58 -0.43
CA VAL A 6 -2.41 0.12 0.65
C VAL A 6 -3.30 1.22 1.21
N ASN A 7 -3.25 1.41 2.52
CA ASN A 7 -3.79 2.59 3.16
C ASN A 7 -2.65 3.59 3.33
N VAL A 8 -2.91 4.86 3.03
CA VAL A 8 -1.91 5.94 3.17
C VAL A 8 -2.42 6.93 4.19
N ALA A 9 -1.60 7.19 5.21
CA ALA A 9 -1.85 8.23 6.21
C ALA A 9 -0.68 9.21 6.24
N THR A 10 -0.94 10.45 6.63
CA THR A 10 0.09 11.46 6.86
C THR A 10 -0.05 11.98 8.27
N ILE A 11 1.04 11.90 9.05
CA ILE A 11 1.10 12.36 10.43
C ILE A 11 2.19 13.42 10.50
N ASN A 12 1.80 14.69 10.67
CA ASN A 12 2.67 15.86 10.54
C ASN A 12 3.41 15.89 9.20
N LYS A 13 4.70 15.55 9.20
CA LYS A 13 5.59 15.52 8.01
C LYS A 13 5.99 14.10 7.60
N VAL A 14 5.39 13.08 8.23
CA VAL A 14 5.70 11.67 7.98
C VAL A 14 4.53 11.02 7.24
N ALA A 15 4.83 10.36 6.13
CA ALA A 15 3.87 9.51 5.43
C ALA A 15 4.00 8.05 5.93
N VAL A 16 2.87 7.41 6.19
CA VAL A 16 2.77 6.01 6.62
C VAL A 16 1.97 5.26 5.55
N ILE A 17 2.53 4.14 5.09
CA ILE A 17 1.91 3.26 4.10
C ILE A 17 1.67 1.91 4.76
N GLU A 18 0.41 1.55 4.93
CA GLU A 18 0.01 0.28 5.54
C GLU A 18 -0.49 -0.68 4.45
N PHE A 19 0.01 -1.92 4.47
CA PHE A 19 -0.41 -2.93 3.52
C PHE A 19 -1.80 -3.43 3.84
N ASN A 20 -2.70 -3.28 2.88
CA ASN A 20 -4.11 -3.67 3.00
C ASN A 20 -4.43 -4.74 1.95
N TYR A 21 -3.67 -5.83 1.97
CA TYR A 21 -3.85 -6.97 1.09
C TYR A 21 -3.98 -8.28 1.86
N GLY A 22 -4.78 -8.24 2.94
CA GLY A 22 -4.98 -9.35 3.86
C GLY A 22 -5.44 -10.65 3.19
N ARG A 23 -6.26 -10.56 2.12
CA ARG A 23 -6.73 -11.73 1.36
C ARG A 23 -5.61 -12.57 0.72
N LYS A 24 -4.40 -12.02 0.57
CA LYS A 24 -3.21 -12.75 0.11
C LYS A 24 -2.04 -12.62 1.07
N LEU A 25 -2.30 -12.40 2.36
CA LEU A 25 -1.27 -12.28 3.39
C LEU A 25 -0.22 -11.20 3.05
N ASN A 26 -0.60 -10.14 2.35
CA ASN A 26 0.30 -9.10 1.85
C ASN A 26 1.44 -9.63 0.97
N ALA A 27 1.23 -10.75 0.26
CA ALA A 27 2.19 -11.25 -0.71
C ALA A 27 2.49 -10.20 -1.78
N LEU A 28 3.78 -10.04 -2.10
CA LEU A 28 4.29 -9.14 -3.13
C LEU A 28 3.94 -9.68 -4.53
N SER A 29 2.67 -9.57 -4.89
CA SER A 29 2.18 -9.86 -6.23
C SER A 29 2.48 -8.69 -7.18
N LYS A 30 2.54 -8.94 -8.49
CA LYS A 30 2.80 -7.89 -9.49
C LYS A 30 1.91 -6.65 -9.31
N VAL A 31 0.61 -6.86 -9.07
CA VAL A 31 -0.38 -5.77 -8.80
C VAL A 31 -0.12 -4.98 -7.52
N PHE A 32 0.65 -5.53 -6.59
CA PHE A 32 1.10 -4.84 -5.38
C PHE A 32 2.42 -4.09 -5.61
N GLY A 33 3.29 -4.61 -6.47
CA GLY A 33 4.58 -4.02 -6.85
C GLY A 33 4.55 -3.03 -8.01
N ASP A 34 3.44 -2.91 -8.75
CA ASP A 34 3.28 -2.01 -9.91
C ASP A 34 3.35 -0.50 -9.55
N ALA A 35 3.82 -0.14 -8.35
CA ALA A 35 4.27 1.21 -8.01
C ALA A 35 5.62 1.59 -8.70
N SER A 36 6.26 0.69 -9.46
CA SER A 36 7.41 1.00 -10.30
C SER A 36 6.99 1.28 -11.76
N ASN A 37 6.71 2.55 -12.06
CA ASN A 37 6.89 3.17 -13.38
C ASN A 37 7.10 4.67 -13.17
#